data_AF-A0A9X2B4N3-F1
#
_entry.id   AF-A0A9X2B4N3-F1
#
_cell.length_a   1.000
_cell.length_b   1.000
_cell.length_c   1.000
_cell.angle_alpha   90.00
_cell.angle_beta   90.00
_cell.angle_gamma   90.00
#
_symmetry.space_group_name_H-M   'P 1'
#
loop_
_entity.id
_entity.type
_entity.pdbx_description
1 polymer ?
#
loop_
_entity_poly.entity_id
_entity_poly.type
_entity_poly.pdbx_seq_one_letter_code
_entity_poly.pdbx_strand_id
1 'polypeptide(L)' 'MDDYFHFYNYERLQKKLNSLSPMETRAKAA' A
#
# COMPACT_ATOMS: atom_id res chain seq x y z
N MET A 1 -7.31 5.70 18.17
CA MET A 1 -7.10 6.74 17.12
C MET A 1 -6.19 6.18 16.04
N ASP A 2 -5.11 5.47 16.41
CA ASP A 2 -4.23 4.74 15.50
C ASP A 2 -4.94 3.75 14.56
N ASP A 3 -5.94 3.00 15.03
CA ASP A 3 -6.64 2.01 14.18
C ASP A 3 -7.37 2.64 12.98
N TYR A 4 -7.91 3.85 13.16
CA TYR A 4 -8.57 4.58 12.07
C TYR A 4 -7.54 5.09 11.04
N PHE A 5 -6.41 5.61 11.52
CA PHE A 5 -5.30 6.01 10.64
C PHE A 5 -4.67 4.81 9.94
N HIS A 6 -4.53 3.68 10.61
CA HIS A 6 -4.02 2.44 10.03
C HIS A 6 -4.97 1.90 8.96
N PHE A 7 -6.28 1.83 9.24
CA PHE A 7 -7.27 1.38 8.26
C PHE A 7 -7.28 2.26 7.00
N TYR A 8 -7.34 3.59 7.17
CA TYR A 8 -7.39 4.52 6.03
C TYR A 8 -6.09 4.54 5.22
N ASN A 9 -4.92 4.44 5.87
CA ASN A 9 -3.65 4.37 5.16
C ASN A 9 -3.45 3.00 4.50
N TYR A 10 -3.92 1.92 5.10
CA TYR A 10 -3.80 0.57 4.55
C TYR A 10 -4.58 0.42 3.24
N GLU A 11 -5.84 0.88 3.19
CA GLU A 11 -6.65 0.81 1.97
C GLU A 11 -6.04 1.66 0.83
N ARG A 12 -5.58 2.88 1.13
CA ARG A 12 -4.94 3.74 0.13
C ARG A 12 -3.61 3.17 -0.35
N LEU A 13 -2.82 2.59 0.56
CA LEU A 13 -1.55 1.97 0.24
C LEU A 13 -1.74 0.73 -0.63
N GLN A 14 -2.68 -0.16 -0.29
CA GLN A 14 -3.03 -1.32 -1.11
C GLN A 14 -3.50 -0.92 -2.49
N LYS A 15 -4.38 0.08 -2.62
CA LYS A 15 -4.85 0.54 -3.94
C LYS A 15 -3.69 1.04 -4.82
N LYS A 16 -2.72 1.75 -4.22
CA LYS A 16 -1.51 2.20 -4.91
C LYS A 16 -0.61 1.03 -5.30
N LEU A 17 -0.40 0.05 -4.41
CA LEU A 17 0.39 -1.15 -4.69
C LEU A 17 -0.25 -2.04 -5.77
N ASN A 18 -1.58 -2.19 -5.76
CA ASN A 18 -2.32 -2.98 -6.75
C ASN A 18 -2.36 -2.33 -8.14
N SER A 19 -2.10 -1.02 -8.22
CA SER A 19 -1.92 -0.32 -9.51
C SER A 19 -0.50 -0.40 -10.06
N LEU A 20 0.46 -0.94 -9.30
CA LEU A 20 1.84 -1.13 -9.75
C LEU A 20 1.97 -2.48 -10.47
N SER A 21 2.82 -2.51 -11.51
CA SER A 21 3.20 -3.77 -12.12
C SER A 21 3.99 -4.63 -11.11
N PRO A 22 3.98 -5.98 -11.24
CA PRO A 22 4.70 -6.87 -10.32
C PRO A 22 6.19 -6.55 -10.14
N MET A 23 6.81 -5.89 -11.12
CA MET A 23 8.21 -5.44 -11.03
C MET A 23 8.37 -4.23 -10.11
N GLU A 24 7.47 -3.25 -10.21
CA GLU A 24 7.49 -2.03 -9.40
C GLU A 24 7.11 -2.29 -7.94
N THR A 25 6.25 -3.29 -7.70
CA THR A 25 5.89 -3.73 -6.34
C THR A 25 7.09 -4.36 -5.63
N ARG A 26 7.88 -5.20 -6.30
CA ARG A 26 9.09 -5.83 -5.72
C ARG A 26 10.16 -4.81 -5.36
N ALA A 27 10.34 -3.78 -6.17
CA ALA A 27 11.34 -2.73 -5.94
C ALA A 27 11.07 -1.89 -4.69
N LYS A 28 9.82 -1.81 -4.21
CA LYS A 28 9.45 -1.07 -2.99
C LYS A 28 9.45 -1.91 -1.72
N ALA A 29 9.58 -3.23 -1.83
CA ALA A 29 9.62 -4.15 -0.70
C ALA A 29 11.05 -4.48 -0.24
N ALA A 30 12.06 -4.00 -0.97
CA ALA A 30 13.49 -4.10 -0.66
C ALA A 30 14.00 -2.75 -0.14
#